data_AF-A0A6N0LU85-F1
#
_entry.id   AF-A0A6N0LU85-F1
#
_cell.length_a   1.000
_cell.length_b   1.000
_cell.length_c   1.000
_cell.angle_alpha   90.00
_cell.angle_beta   90.00
_cell.angle_gamma   90.00
#
_symmetry.space_group_name_H-M   'P 1'
#
loop_
_entity.id
_entity.type
_entity.pdbx_description
1 polymer ?
#
loop_
_entity_poly.entity_id
_entity_poly.type
_entity_poly.pdbx_seq_one_letter_code
_entity_poly.pdbx_strand_id
1 'polypeptide(L)'
;MASYKISFIELRGIEVAEVCQIFERINQAGKPLDIFDIVVAKTFRSENKTNNISGFYLRELFDKFKKTISSSQYANIDNWTLLQMLAVVVKLEFPEAGIQNITDMYLNKLKTEHIEAVWSNFKIAVAKTFDFFDNILHIKGGRLIPYRYLYLTITAYFYRNDKPDYSFLNKYFWYYSFHNADLLTNTTHLWEHIYFVNQQKANTTYSFNKFDIDKNLIRKSFYSYRGRLSRAILSLYANHRPQDWAKPHRDILSDVYYLLTDKPNLHHIFPVNFIKQSGIASQIECDSLMNIAYLSQITNLQISDKNPLDYLKEYDDPTLEAVLRSHLIPTTILEWSKADALPENALSIFIEERINLLLEALSLKLEGIEFNVFDMGNRTNT
;
A
#
# COMPACT_ATOMS: atom_id res chain seq x y z
N MET A 1 -3.46 30.37 36.79
CA MET A 1 -2.88 29.10 36.32
C MET A 1 -3.73 27.98 36.91
N ALA A 2 -4.50 27.25 36.11
CA ALA A 2 -5.35 26.18 36.62
C ALA A 2 -4.48 25.01 37.09
N SER A 3 -4.63 24.60 38.36
CA SER A 3 -3.92 23.45 38.92
C SER A 3 -4.46 22.16 38.28
N TYR A 4 -3.70 21.58 37.37
CA TYR A 4 -4.04 20.28 36.81
C TYR A 4 -3.83 19.22 37.90
N LYS A 5 -4.92 18.61 38.37
CA LYS A 5 -4.84 17.53 39.36
C LYS A 5 -4.48 16.24 38.65
N ILE A 6 -3.26 15.75 38.87
CA ILE A 6 -2.82 14.44 38.39
C ILE A 6 -3.21 13.41 39.44
N SER A 7 -4.05 12.45 39.07
CA SER A 7 -4.30 11.26 39.89
C SER A 7 -3.08 10.34 39.79
N PHE A 8 -2.37 10.19 40.89
CA PHE A 8 -1.21 9.30 41.00
C PHE A 8 -1.58 8.12 41.91
N ILE A 9 -1.34 6.90 41.43
CA ILE A 9 -1.51 5.67 42.21
C ILE A 9 -0.16 4.97 42.23
N GLU A 10 0.41 4.82 43.43
CA GLU A 10 1.66 4.09 43.65
C GLU A 10 1.32 2.64 44.01
N LEU A 11 1.81 1.70 43.21
CA LEU A 11 1.68 0.27 43.46
C LEU A 11 3.07 -0.29 43.77
N ARG A 12 3.23 -0.98 44.90
CA ARG A 12 4.51 -1.54 45.36
C ARG A 12 4.46 -3.07 45.36
N GLY A 13 5.52 -3.71 44.86
CA GLY A 13 5.64 -5.17 44.86
C GLY A 13 4.80 -5.89 43.80
N ILE A 14 4.39 -5.18 42.74
CA ILE A 14 3.55 -5.69 41.65
C ILE A 14 4.39 -5.72 40.36
N GLU A 15 4.28 -6.77 39.55
CA GLU A 15 5.01 -6.84 38.28
C GLU A 15 4.47 -5.80 37.28
N VAL A 16 5.32 -5.26 36.40
CA VAL A 16 4.90 -4.29 35.37
C VAL A 16 3.73 -4.82 34.53
N ALA A 17 3.70 -6.12 34.25
CA ALA A 17 2.61 -6.77 33.55
C ALA A 17 1.26 -6.67 34.30
N GLU A 18 1.27 -6.81 35.62
CA GLU A 18 0.09 -6.65 36.47
C GLU A 18 -0.32 -5.17 36.60
N VAL A 19 0.64 -4.25 36.67
CA VAL A 19 0.36 -2.80 36.64
C VAL A 19 -0.31 -2.41 35.32
N CYS A 20 0.17 -2.92 34.18
CA CYS A 20 -0.50 -2.70 32.89
C CYS A 20 -1.93 -3.24 32.87
N GLN A 21 -2.18 -4.46 33.39
CA GLN A 21 -3.52 -5.03 33.48
C GLN A 21 -4.45 -4.22 34.40
N ILE A 22 -3.96 -3.74 35.54
CA ILE A 22 -4.71 -2.87 36.45
C ILE A 22 -5.06 -1.56 35.74
N PHE A 23 -4.10 -0.97 35.02
CA PHE A 23 -4.31 0.28 34.30
C PHE A 23 -5.28 0.12 33.12
N GLU A 24 -5.21 -0.99 32.38
CA GLU A 24 -6.17 -1.36 31.33
C GLU A 24 -7.60 -1.52 31.88
N ARG A 25 -7.75 -2.15 33.06
CA ARG A 25 -9.06 -2.30 33.72
C ARG A 25 -9.61 -0.97 34.25
N ILE A 26 -8.74 -0.07 34.75
CA ILE A 26 -9.15 1.24 35.26
C ILE A 26 -9.54 2.20 34.12
N ASN A 27 -8.90 2.11 32.96
CA ASN A 27 -9.18 2.97 31.80
C ASN A 27 -10.40 2.56 30.95
N GLN A 28 -11.31 1.73 31.47
CA GLN A 28 -12.48 1.26 30.73
C GLN A 28 -13.49 2.35 30.31
N ALA A 29 -13.49 3.51 30.98
CA ALA A 29 -14.33 4.67 30.62
C ALA A 29 -13.60 5.71 29.73
N GLY A 30 -12.30 5.54 29.49
CA GLY A 30 -11.45 6.42 28.68
C GLY A 30 -11.14 5.87 27.29
N LYS A 31 -10.24 6.53 26.54
CA LYS A 31 -9.74 5.97 25.26
C LYS A 31 -8.97 4.67 25.57
N PRO A 32 -9.34 3.52 24.97
CA PRO A 32 -8.60 2.27 25.15
C PRO A 32 -7.12 2.48 24.79
N LEU A 33 -6.23 1.94 25.61
CA LEU A 33 -4.80 1.95 25.32
C LEU A 33 -4.53 1.13 24.04
N ASP A 34 -3.79 1.74 23.11
CA ASP A 34 -3.31 1.02 21.93
C ASP A 34 -2.24 0.01 22.37
N ILE A 35 -2.16 -1.14 21.70
CA ILE A 35 -1.15 -2.16 22.00
C ILE A 35 0.27 -1.59 21.92
N PHE A 36 0.51 -0.61 21.06
CA PHE A 36 1.80 0.09 21.03
C PHE A 36 2.13 0.75 22.37
N ASP A 37 1.16 1.41 23.01
CA ASP A 37 1.37 2.07 24.30
C ASP A 37 1.66 1.03 25.41
N ILE A 38 0.98 -0.12 25.37
CA ILE A 38 1.21 -1.24 26.30
C ILE A 38 2.63 -1.80 26.14
N VAL A 39 3.07 -2.07 24.91
CA VAL A 39 4.43 -2.58 24.65
C VAL A 39 5.49 -1.55 25.03
N VAL A 40 5.26 -0.26 24.76
CA VAL A 40 6.15 0.82 25.19
C VAL A 40 6.31 0.82 26.71
N ALA A 41 5.23 0.68 27.48
CA ALA A 41 5.28 0.64 28.93
C ALA A 41 6.00 -0.60 29.45
N LYS A 42 5.69 -1.79 28.91
CA LYS A 42 6.30 -3.05 29.35
C LYS A 42 7.78 -3.17 29.05
N THR A 43 8.22 -2.57 27.95
CA THR A 43 9.63 -2.63 27.53
C THR A 43 10.48 -1.52 28.12
N PHE A 44 9.87 -0.54 28.79
CA PHE A 44 10.58 0.57 29.39
C PHE A 44 11.58 0.09 30.45
N ARG A 45 12.81 0.59 30.35
CA ARG A 45 13.87 0.35 31.33
C ARG A 45 14.52 1.69 31.67
N SER A 46 14.47 2.08 32.95
CA SER A 46 15.17 3.29 33.41
C SER A 46 16.67 3.10 33.32
N GLU A 47 17.39 4.17 32.94
CA GLU A 47 18.86 4.19 32.99
C GLU A 47 19.33 4.07 34.45
N ASN A 48 20.27 3.16 34.70
CA ASN A 48 20.94 3.04 35.99
C ASN A 48 22.46 3.03 35.76
N LYS A 49 23.06 4.21 35.92
CA LYS A 49 24.50 4.43 35.70
C LYS A 49 25.37 3.65 36.68
N THR A 50 24.90 3.42 37.90
CA THR A 50 25.63 2.68 38.94
C THR A 50 25.80 1.19 38.57
N ASN A 51 24.77 0.60 37.95
CA ASN A 51 24.77 -0.82 37.53
C ASN A 51 25.08 -1.01 36.05
N ASN A 52 25.53 0.05 35.35
CA ASN A 52 25.80 0.06 33.90
C ASN A 52 24.61 -0.41 33.04
N ILE A 53 23.38 -0.11 33.47
CA ILE A 53 22.16 -0.45 32.73
C ILE A 53 21.78 0.74 31.86
N SER A 54 21.83 0.55 30.54
CA SER A 54 21.36 1.53 29.58
C SER A 54 19.84 1.64 29.61
N GLY A 55 19.33 2.88 29.59
CA GLY A 55 17.90 3.15 29.49
C GLY A 55 17.33 2.67 28.15
N PHE A 56 16.07 2.26 28.15
CA PHE A 56 15.35 1.82 26.95
C PHE A 56 13.95 2.44 26.91
N TYR A 57 13.63 3.09 25.79
CA TYR A 57 12.32 3.66 25.55
C TYR A 57 11.88 3.50 24.09
N LEU A 58 11.00 2.53 23.82
CA LEU A 58 10.59 2.14 22.46
C LEU A 58 9.98 3.30 21.66
N ARG A 59 9.20 4.17 22.30
CA ARG A 59 8.58 5.31 21.60
C ARG A 59 9.62 6.26 21.03
N GLU A 60 10.62 6.62 21.82
CA GLU A 60 11.71 7.47 21.37
C GLU A 60 12.51 6.83 20.24
N LEU A 61 12.71 5.51 20.28
CA LEU A 61 13.35 4.77 19.20
C LEU A 61 12.54 4.89 17.89
N PHE A 62 11.23 4.69 17.92
CA PHE A 62 10.34 4.83 16.76
C PHE A 62 10.30 6.28 16.26
N ASP A 63 10.18 7.27 17.16
CA ASP A 63 10.14 8.69 16.80
C ASP A 63 11.46 9.15 16.15
N LYS A 64 12.60 8.73 16.70
CA LYS A 64 13.92 8.98 16.10
C LYS A 64 14.00 8.35 14.72
N PHE A 65 13.55 7.11 14.55
CA PHE A 65 13.54 6.45 13.24
C PHE A 65 12.65 7.19 12.23
N LYS A 66 11.41 7.54 12.58
CA LYS A 66 10.50 8.30 11.71
C LYS A 66 11.10 9.64 11.27
N LYS A 67 11.83 10.33 12.15
CA LYS A 67 12.55 11.57 11.81
C LYS A 67 13.63 11.34 10.75
N THR A 68 14.27 10.18 10.71
CA THR A 68 15.29 9.85 9.68
C THR A 68 14.72 9.62 8.29
N ILE A 69 13.40 9.34 8.18
CA ILE A 69 12.70 9.08 6.91
C ILE A 69 11.65 10.15 6.61
N SER A 70 11.74 11.33 7.24
CA SER A 70 10.71 12.39 7.19
C SER A 70 10.47 12.99 5.81
N SER A 71 11.42 12.83 4.88
CA SER A 71 11.24 13.21 3.47
C SER A 71 10.29 12.27 2.72
N SER A 72 10.02 11.07 3.26
CA SER A 72 9.09 10.11 2.69
C SER A 72 7.72 10.19 3.36
N GLN A 73 6.66 10.01 2.58
CA GLN A 73 5.31 9.86 3.11
C GLN A 73 5.14 8.59 3.97
N TYR A 74 6.06 7.63 3.88
CA TYR A 74 6.10 6.47 4.77
C TYR A 74 6.47 6.81 6.22
N ALA A 75 7.00 8.01 6.51
CA ALA A 75 7.15 8.48 7.88
C ALA A 75 5.82 8.53 8.66
N ASN A 76 4.70 8.69 7.94
CA ASN A 76 3.34 8.74 8.48
C ASN A 76 2.72 7.36 8.74
N ILE A 77 3.46 6.26 8.54
CA ILE A 77 2.97 4.92 8.86
C ILE A 77 2.60 4.81 10.34
N ASP A 78 1.52 4.09 10.64
CA ASP A 78 1.06 3.93 12.01
C ASP A 78 2.04 3.07 12.85
N ASN A 79 2.07 3.32 14.15
CA ASN A 79 2.99 2.62 15.05
C ASN A 79 2.65 1.13 15.17
N TRP A 80 1.40 0.75 14.96
CA TRP A 80 0.97 -0.64 15.00
C TRP A 80 1.59 -1.45 13.86
N THR A 81 1.59 -0.92 12.63
CA THR A 81 2.24 -1.55 11.48
C THR A 81 3.76 -1.69 11.71
N LEU A 82 4.44 -0.65 12.22
CA LEU A 82 5.86 -0.74 12.58
C LEU A 82 6.13 -1.77 13.68
N LEU A 83 5.23 -1.87 14.68
CA LEU A 83 5.33 -2.86 15.74
C LEU A 83 5.17 -4.29 15.19
N GLN A 84 4.29 -4.50 14.21
CA GLN A 84 4.15 -5.79 13.53
C GLN A 84 5.39 -6.15 12.71
N MET A 85 5.98 -5.20 11.99
CA MET A 85 7.24 -5.40 11.27
C MET A 85 8.36 -5.78 12.26
N LEU A 86 8.43 -5.12 13.42
CA LEU A 86 9.38 -5.43 14.48
C LEU A 86 9.15 -6.84 15.04
N ALA A 87 7.90 -7.22 15.30
CA ALA A 87 7.55 -8.54 15.80
C ALA A 87 7.94 -9.66 14.83
N VAL A 88 7.79 -9.44 13.52
CA VAL A 88 8.27 -10.38 12.49
C VAL A 88 9.77 -10.55 12.56
N VAL A 89 10.53 -9.44 12.66
CA VAL A 89 12.00 -9.51 12.77
C VAL A 89 12.44 -10.18 14.07
N VAL A 90 11.79 -9.88 15.19
CA VAL A 90 12.07 -10.56 16.47
C VAL A 90 11.79 -12.06 16.36
N LYS A 91 10.70 -12.47 15.72
CA LYS A 91 10.39 -13.89 15.51
C LYS A 91 11.43 -14.60 14.63
N LEU A 92 11.96 -13.92 13.61
CA LEU A 92 13.01 -14.46 12.76
C LEU A 92 14.32 -14.67 13.52
N GLU A 93 14.68 -13.75 14.41
CA GLU A 93 15.91 -13.84 15.21
C GLU A 93 15.78 -14.77 16.41
N PHE A 94 14.61 -14.76 17.06
CA PHE A 94 14.30 -15.46 18.30
C PHE A 94 13.01 -16.28 18.14
N PRO A 95 13.06 -17.46 17.50
CA PRO A 95 11.89 -18.33 17.30
C PRO A 95 11.12 -18.67 18.59
N GLU A 96 11.85 -18.73 19.71
CA GLU A 96 11.39 -18.99 21.08
C GLU A 96 10.72 -17.80 21.77
N ALA A 97 10.75 -16.59 21.18
CA ALA A 97 10.11 -15.39 21.73
C ALA A 97 8.57 -15.49 21.81
N GLY A 98 7.97 -16.59 21.35
CA GLY A 98 6.54 -16.88 21.51
C GLY A 98 5.61 -16.09 20.58
N ILE A 99 6.17 -15.37 19.60
CA ILE A 99 5.46 -14.58 18.59
C ILE A 99 5.02 -15.50 17.43
N GLN A 100 3.84 -16.10 17.52
CA GLN A 100 3.31 -16.96 16.45
C GLN A 100 2.37 -16.20 15.49
N ASN A 101 1.91 -15.02 15.90
CA ASN A 101 1.04 -14.15 15.13
C ASN A 101 1.46 -12.68 15.30
N ILE A 102 0.82 -11.77 14.58
CA ILE A 102 1.01 -10.32 14.59
C ILE A 102 -0.18 -9.56 15.21
N THR A 103 -1.10 -10.27 15.88
CA THR A 103 -2.20 -9.66 16.64
C THR A 103 -1.70 -9.11 17.97
N ASP A 104 -2.48 -8.23 18.59
CA ASP A 104 -2.12 -7.53 19.82
C ASP A 104 -1.65 -8.47 20.95
N MET A 105 -2.31 -9.63 21.10
CA MET A 105 -1.93 -10.67 22.04
C MET A 105 -0.47 -11.12 21.89
N TYR A 106 0.03 -11.24 20.66
CA TYR A 106 1.39 -11.66 20.37
C TYR A 106 2.38 -10.49 20.33
N LEU A 107 1.94 -9.31 19.88
CA LEU A 107 2.75 -8.08 20.00
C LEU A 107 3.08 -7.79 21.46
N ASN A 108 2.15 -8.07 22.39
CA ASN A 108 2.36 -7.95 23.83
C ASN A 108 3.46 -8.87 24.40
N LYS A 109 3.96 -9.84 23.64
CA LYS A 109 5.05 -10.74 24.05
C LYS A 109 6.44 -10.19 23.77
N LEU A 110 6.54 -9.06 23.07
CA LEU A 110 7.81 -8.39 22.81
C LEU A 110 8.51 -8.02 24.12
N LYS A 111 9.82 -8.26 24.17
CA LYS A 111 10.68 -7.98 25.32
C LYS A 111 11.81 -7.04 24.93
N THR A 112 12.28 -6.25 25.90
CA THR A 112 13.32 -5.24 25.70
C THR A 112 14.58 -5.82 25.08
N GLU A 113 15.08 -6.92 25.62
CA GLU A 113 16.31 -7.60 25.19
C GLU A 113 16.27 -8.05 23.71
N HIS A 114 15.12 -8.59 23.27
CA HIS A 114 14.96 -9.01 21.87
C HIS A 114 14.89 -7.80 20.94
N ILE A 115 14.21 -6.73 21.35
CA ILE A 115 14.10 -5.51 20.55
C ILE A 115 15.48 -4.86 20.40
N GLU A 116 16.22 -4.73 21.50
CA GLU A 116 17.59 -4.17 21.48
C GLU A 116 18.51 -4.94 20.53
N ALA A 117 18.44 -6.27 20.57
CA ALA A 117 19.28 -7.13 19.73
C ALA A 117 19.02 -6.96 18.22
N VAL A 118 17.77 -6.69 17.82
CA VAL A 118 17.43 -6.56 16.38
C VAL A 118 17.37 -5.11 15.89
N TRP A 119 17.33 -4.11 16.79
CA TRP A 119 16.95 -2.73 16.46
C TRP A 119 17.77 -2.08 15.34
N SER A 120 19.08 -2.27 15.34
CA SER A 120 19.99 -1.68 14.34
C SER A 120 19.66 -2.17 12.93
N ASN A 121 19.57 -3.48 12.75
CA ASN A 121 19.24 -4.13 11.48
C ASN A 121 17.77 -3.94 11.10
N PHE A 122 16.87 -3.87 12.08
CA PHE A 122 15.45 -3.60 11.86
C PHE A 122 15.25 -2.24 11.17
N LYS A 123 15.83 -1.16 11.70
CA LYS A 123 15.71 0.17 11.08
C LYS A 123 16.22 0.21 9.63
N ILE A 124 17.33 -0.48 9.36
CA ILE A 124 17.89 -0.58 8.00
C ILE A 124 16.91 -1.31 7.09
N ALA A 125 16.35 -2.43 7.54
CA ALA A 125 15.39 -3.21 6.76
C ALA A 125 14.13 -2.41 6.44
N VAL A 126 13.55 -1.72 7.44
CA VAL A 126 12.37 -0.88 7.26
C VAL A 126 12.65 0.29 6.32
N ALA A 127 13.80 0.95 6.46
CA ALA A 127 14.19 2.03 5.55
C ALA A 127 14.32 1.53 4.10
N LYS A 128 14.93 0.36 3.87
CA LYS A 128 14.99 -0.29 2.54
C LYS A 128 13.60 -0.67 2.02
N THR A 129 12.69 -1.16 2.88
CA THR A 129 11.29 -1.44 2.51
C THR A 129 10.60 -0.18 2.00
N PHE A 130 10.72 0.93 2.72
CA PHE A 130 10.09 2.19 2.32
C PHE A 130 10.74 2.80 1.09
N ASP A 131 12.07 2.74 0.98
CA ASP A 131 12.79 3.16 -0.23
C ASP A 131 12.37 2.33 -1.46
N PHE A 132 12.21 1.02 -1.30
CA PHE A 132 11.69 0.16 -2.36
C PHE A 132 10.29 0.59 -2.81
N PHE A 133 9.38 0.89 -1.89
CA PHE A 133 8.06 1.37 -2.27
C PHE A 133 8.09 2.76 -2.91
N ASP A 134 8.82 3.70 -2.32
CA ASP A 134 8.81 5.12 -2.65
C ASP A 134 9.60 5.45 -3.93
N ASN A 135 10.79 4.86 -4.06
CA ASN A 135 11.77 5.22 -5.08
C ASN A 135 11.96 4.16 -6.17
N ILE A 136 11.65 2.90 -5.89
CA ILE A 136 11.75 1.81 -6.89
C ILE A 136 10.37 1.51 -7.51
N LEU A 137 9.33 1.43 -6.68
CA LEU A 137 7.96 1.26 -7.17
C LEU A 137 7.23 2.58 -7.44
N HIS A 138 7.80 3.73 -7.05
CA HIS A 138 7.17 5.04 -7.21
C HIS A 138 5.79 5.17 -6.56
N ILE A 139 5.58 4.44 -5.46
CA ILE A 139 4.37 4.48 -4.64
C ILE A 139 4.63 5.43 -3.47
N LYS A 140 4.21 6.69 -3.61
CA LYS A 140 4.50 7.78 -2.66
C LYS A 140 3.72 7.73 -1.33
N GLY A 141 3.41 6.54 -0.80
CA GLY A 141 2.81 6.43 0.53
C GLY A 141 1.98 5.19 0.79
N GLY A 142 1.73 4.94 2.06
CA GLY A 142 1.22 3.64 2.50
C GLY A 142 -0.22 3.29 2.16
N ARG A 143 -1.03 4.27 1.72
CA ARG A 143 -2.44 4.06 1.36
C ARG A 143 -2.63 3.32 0.04
N LEU A 144 -1.62 3.35 -0.83
CA LEU A 144 -1.60 2.60 -2.07
C LEU A 144 -1.16 1.16 -1.90
N ILE A 145 -0.38 0.85 -0.86
CA ILE A 145 0.09 -0.51 -0.65
C ILE A 145 -1.11 -1.47 -0.56
N PRO A 146 -1.22 -2.47 -1.47
CA PRO A 146 -2.44 -3.23 -1.67
C PRO A 146 -3.01 -3.87 -0.40
N TYR A 147 -2.14 -4.32 0.49
CA TYR A 147 -2.50 -4.80 1.82
C TYR A 147 -1.28 -4.79 2.75
N ARG A 148 -1.54 -4.82 4.06
CA ARG A 148 -0.51 -4.60 5.08
C ARG A 148 0.62 -5.65 5.08
N TYR A 149 0.35 -6.90 4.75
CA TYR A 149 1.34 -7.98 4.83
C TYR A 149 2.57 -7.76 3.93
N LEU A 150 2.47 -6.93 2.88
CA LEU A 150 3.62 -6.52 2.08
C LEU A 150 4.70 -5.81 2.92
N TYR A 151 4.32 -4.95 3.87
CA TYR A 151 5.30 -4.30 4.77
C TYR A 151 6.08 -5.34 5.57
N LEU A 152 5.38 -6.37 6.05
CA LEU A 152 5.94 -7.39 6.93
C LEU A 152 6.89 -8.30 6.14
N THR A 153 6.44 -8.88 5.03
CA THR A 153 7.27 -9.80 4.23
C THR A 153 8.46 -9.10 3.58
N ILE A 154 8.29 -7.88 3.05
CA ILE A 154 9.39 -7.17 2.41
C ILE A 154 10.43 -6.70 3.43
N THR A 155 9.99 -6.33 4.64
CA THR A 155 10.94 -6.03 5.73
C THR A 155 11.69 -7.27 6.18
N ALA A 156 11.03 -8.42 6.29
CA ALA A 156 11.69 -9.69 6.55
C ALA A 156 12.74 -10.01 5.48
N TYR A 157 12.42 -9.77 4.20
CA TYR A 157 13.34 -9.97 3.08
C TYR A 157 14.59 -9.07 3.17
N PHE A 158 14.42 -7.78 3.51
CA PHE A 158 15.55 -6.85 3.63
C PHE A 158 16.37 -7.03 4.93
N TYR A 159 15.78 -7.61 5.98
CA TYR A 159 16.46 -7.83 7.25
C TYR A 159 17.68 -8.74 7.06
N ARG A 160 18.88 -8.21 7.32
CA ARG A 160 20.17 -8.89 7.10
C ARG A 160 20.31 -9.49 5.68
N ASN A 161 19.86 -8.74 4.69
CA ASN A 161 20.08 -9.06 3.28
C ASN A 161 20.97 -7.99 2.64
N ASP A 162 22.23 -8.35 2.46
CA ASP A 162 23.26 -7.44 1.93
C ASP A 162 23.19 -7.31 0.41
N LYS A 163 22.57 -8.29 -0.27
CA LYS A 163 22.46 -8.37 -1.73
C LYS A 163 21.01 -8.65 -2.15
N PRO A 164 20.07 -7.73 -1.87
CA PRO A 164 18.69 -7.90 -2.27
C PRO A 164 18.56 -7.92 -3.80
N ASP A 165 17.77 -8.85 -4.32
CA ASP A 165 17.36 -8.90 -5.72
C ASP A 165 16.06 -8.11 -5.89
N TYR A 166 16.21 -6.88 -6.39
CA TYR A 166 15.10 -5.99 -6.64
C TYR A 166 14.21 -6.46 -7.80
N SER A 167 14.73 -7.25 -8.75
CA SER A 167 13.91 -7.82 -9.83
C SER A 167 12.96 -8.88 -9.27
N PHE A 168 13.48 -9.78 -8.42
CA PHE A 168 12.66 -10.73 -7.68
C PHE A 168 11.62 -10.01 -6.81
N LEU A 169 12.02 -8.98 -6.07
CA LEU A 169 11.12 -8.28 -5.15
C LEU A 169 10.03 -7.50 -5.89
N ASN A 170 10.35 -6.94 -7.07
CA ASN A 170 9.38 -6.31 -7.97
C ASN A 170 8.35 -7.35 -8.43
N LYS A 171 8.78 -8.52 -8.92
CA LYS A 171 7.90 -9.62 -9.30
C LYS A 171 7.03 -10.08 -8.13
N TYR A 172 7.61 -10.27 -6.95
CA TYR A 172 6.90 -10.64 -5.72
C TYR A 172 5.78 -9.64 -5.39
N PHE A 173 6.09 -8.33 -5.41
CA PHE A 173 5.10 -7.29 -5.12
C PHE A 173 3.92 -7.36 -6.08
N TRP A 174 4.16 -7.36 -7.40
CA TRP A 174 3.07 -7.33 -8.39
C TRP A 174 2.28 -8.62 -8.42
N TYR A 175 2.96 -9.77 -8.31
CA TYR A 175 2.33 -11.08 -8.26
C TYR A 175 1.31 -11.09 -7.13
N TYR A 176 1.72 -10.88 -5.88
CA TYR A 176 0.80 -10.99 -4.76
C TYR A 176 -0.15 -9.80 -4.58
N SER A 177 0.05 -8.70 -5.32
CA SER A 177 -0.89 -7.58 -5.36
C SER A 177 -2.14 -7.89 -6.19
N PHE A 178 -1.97 -8.57 -7.32
CA PHE A 178 -3.05 -8.90 -8.26
C PHE A 178 -3.53 -10.36 -8.18
N HIS A 179 -2.76 -11.25 -7.55
CA HIS A 179 -3.12 -12.67 -7.49
C HIS A 179 -4.42 -12.90 -6.71
N ASN A 180 -5.34 -13.67 -7.29
CA ASN A 180 -6.68 -13.84 -6.75
C ASN A 180 -6.75 -14.70 -5.49
N ALA A 181 -5.81 -15.61 -5.27
CA ALA A 181 -5.85 -16.47 -4.10
C ALA A 181 -5.67 -15.65 -2.81
N ASP A 182 -6.40 -16.06 -1.77
CA ASP A 182 -6.42 -15.52 -0.41
C ASP A 182 -5.09 -15.71 0.35
N LEU A 183 -3.98 -15.63 -0.37
CA LEU A 183 -2.64 -15.99 0.09
C LEU A 183 -2.11 -15.06 1.17
N LEU A 184 -2.79 -13.99 1.56
CA LEU A 184 -2.39 -13.17 2.70
C LEU A 184 -3.60 -12.66 3.51
N THR A 185 -4.55 -13.56 3.78
CA THR A 185 -5.70 -13.28 4.65
C THR A 185 -5.40 -13.51 6.14
N ASN A 186 -4.37 -14.29 6.45
CA ASN A 186 -4.02 -14.66 7.81
C ASN A 186 -2.50 -14.74 8.02
N THR A 187 -2.11 -15.01 9.26
CA THR A 187 -0.69 -15.01 9.65
C THR A 187 0.06 -16.29 9.30
N THR A 188 -0.63 -17.41 9.07
CA THR A 188 -0.01 -18.62 8.53
C THR A 188 0.58 -18.33 7.16
N HIS A 189 -0.20 -17.72 6.28
CA HIS A 189 0.31 -17.40 4.95
C HIS A 189 1.40 -16.31 4.98
N LEU A 190 1.37 -15.38 5.94
CA LEU A 190 2.49 -14.45 6.15
C LEU A 190 3.80 -15.21 6.34
N TRP A 191 3.82 -16.25 7.18
CA TRP A 191 5.03 -17.04 7.42
C TRP A 191 5.45 -17.85 6.20
N GLU A 192 4.52 -18.40 5.43
CA GLU A 192 4.81 -19.07 4.16
C GLU A 192 5.46 -18.12 3.15
N HIS A 193 4.98 -16.87 3.08
CA HIS A 193 5.56 -15.85 2.22
C HIS A 193 6.94 -15.38 2.70
N ILE A 194 7.13 -15.23 4.01
CA ILE A 194 8.44 -14.93 4.59
C ILE A 194 9.43 -16.07 4.29
N TYR A 195 8.97 -17.32 4.39
CA TYR A 195 9.76 -18.48 3.97
C TYR A 195 10.12 -18.38 2.48
N PHE A 196 9.14 -18.14 1.59
CA PHE A 196 9.36 -17.99 0.15
C PHE A 196 10.40 -16.93 -0.21
N VAL A 197 10.29 -15.71 0.34
CA VAL A 197 11.27 -14.65 0.03
C VAL A 197 12.65 -14.95 0.63
N ASN A 198 12.71 -15.67 1.75
CA ASN A 198 13.97 -16.10 2.34
C ASN A 198 14.65 -17.23 1.55
N GLN A 199 13.90 -18.06 0.81
CA GLN A 199 14.48 -19.04 -0.10
C GLN A 199 15.30 -18.34 -1.19
N GLN A 200 14.79 -17.24 -1.75
CA GLN A 200 15.54 -16.43 -2.72
C GLN A 200 16.77 -15.81 -2.06
N LYS A 201 16.61 -15.20 -0.88
CA LYS A 201 17.72 -14.59 -0.12
C LYS A 201 18.84 -15.60 0.18
N ALA A 202 18.49 -16.85 0.45
CA ALA A 202 19.43 -17.94 0.74
C ALA A 202 20.04 -18.56 -0.53
N ASN A 203 19.73 -18.05 -1.73
CA ASN A 203 20.12 -18.64 -3.03
C ASN A 203 19.71 -20.12 -3.17
N THR A 204 18.58 -20.49 -2.57
CA THR A 204 17.98 -21.82 -2.71
C THR A 204 16.95 -21.82 -3.85
N THR A 205 16.49 -23.00 -4.26
CA THR A 205 15.46 -23.10 -5.30
C THR A 205 14.14 -22.48 -4.83
N TYR A 206 13.58 -21.60 -5.66
CA TYR A 206 12.24 -21.03 -5.52
C TYR A 206 11.61 -20.90 -6.90
N SER A 207 10.27 -20.89 -6.94
CA SER A 207 9.52 -20.65 -8.17
C SER A 207 8.20 -19.99 -7.84
N PHE A 208 7.81 -18.99 -8.64
CA PHE A 208 6.42 -18.54 -8.63
C PHE A 208 5.56 -19.61 -9.30
N ASN A 209 4.34 -19.79 -8.79
CA ASN A 209 3.33 -20.56 -9.50
C ASN A 209 2.87 -19.78 -10.73
N LYS A 210 2.13 -20.43 -11.62
CA LYS A 210 1.44 -19.74 -12.70
C LYS A 210 0.53 -18.64 -12.16
N PHE A 211 0.44 -17.54 -12.92
CA PHE A 211 -0.34 -16.38 -12.58
C PHE A 211 -1.63 -16.36 -13.42
N ASP A 212 -2.75 -16.67 -12.79
CA ASP A 212 -4.08 -16.63 -13.42
C ASP A 212 -4.82 -15.34 -12.99
N ILE A 213 -5.36 -14.58 -13.95
CA ILE A 213 -6.15 -13.37 -13.69
C ILE A 213 -7.46 -13.34 -14.50
N ASP A 214 -8.57 -13.05 -13.82
CA ASP A 214 -9.89 -12.88 -14.43
C ASP A 214 -10.04 -11.45 -14.94
N LYS A 215 -10.11 -11.29 -16.27
CA LYS A 215 -10.35 -10.01 -16.94
C LYS A 215 -11.62 -9.32 -16.43
N ASN A 216 -12.65 -10.10 -16.10
CA ASN A 216 -13.93 -9.57 -15.62
C ASN A 216 -13.84 -8.93 -14.24
N LEU A 217 -12.92 -9.39 -13.38
CA LEU A 217 -12.67 -8.75 -12.08
C LEU A 217 -12.09 -7.36 -12.25
N ILE A 218 -11.22 -7.15 -13.24
CA ILE A 218 -10.65 -5.84 -13.56
C ILE A 218 -11.74 -4.93 -14.13
N ARG A 219 -12.52 -5.46 -15.09
CA ARG A 219 -13.65 -4.74 -15.72
C ARG A 219 -14.63 -4.16 -14.70
N LYS A 220 -15.00 -4.98 -13.72
CA LYS A 220 -15.97 -4.63 -12.66
C LYS A 220 -15.32 -4.04 -11.41
N SER A 221 -14.00 -3.81 -11.41
CA SER A 221 -13.31 -3.25 -10.25
C SER A 221 -13.71 -1.79 -10.07
N PHE A 222 -14.05 -1.40 -8.84
CA PHE A 222 -14.43 -0.03 -8.48
C PHE A 222 -13.52 0.48 -7.37
N TYR A 223 -13.50 1.80 -7.17
CA TYR A 223 -12.71 2.40 -6.10
C TYR A 223 -13.15 1.88 -4.72
N SER A 224 -12.20 1.27 -4.03
CA SER A 224 -12.34 0.93 -2.62
C SER A 224 -11.09 1.36 -1.88
N TYR A 225 -11.28 2.18 -0.84
CA TYR A 225 -10.19 2.63 0.01
C TYR A 225 -9.46 1.47 0.70
N ARG A 226 -10.14 0.33 0.95
CA ARG A 226 -9.58 -0.85 1.64
C ARG A 226 -9.41 -2.07 0.74
N GLY A 227 -9.97 -2.06 -0.47
CA GLY A 227 -9.94 -3.20 -1.38
C GLY A 227 -8.56 -3.44 -1.96
N ARG A 228 -8.05 -4.67 -1.84
CA ARG A 228 -6.75 -5.08 -2.40
C ARG A 228 -6.64 -4.75 -3.89
N LEU A 229 -7.59 -5.24 -4.70
CA LEU A 229 -7.54 -5.08 -6.15
C LEU A 229 -7.59 -3.60 -6.55
N SER A 230 -8.44 -2.81 -5.87
CA SER A 230 -8.50 -1.35 -6.07
C SER A 230 -7.15 -0.69 -5.85
N ARG A 231 -6.51 -0.98 -4.72
CA ARG A 231 -5.18 -0.45 -4.39
C ARG A 231 -4.07 -0.98 -5.30
N ALA A 232 -4.17 -2.22 -5.77
CA ALA A 232 -3.23 -2.81 -6.72
C ALA A 232 -3.28 -2.12 -8.09
N ILE A 233 -4.49 -1.89 -8.62
CA ILE A 233 -4.71 -1.14 -9.88
C ILE A 233 -4.19 0.29 -9.75
N LEU A 234 -4.57 0.99 -8.67
CA LEU A 234 -4.11 2.35 -8.41
C LEU A 234 -2.59 2.43 -8.21
N SER A 235 -1.99 1.44 -7.55
CA SER A 235 -0.53 1.34 -7.41
C SER A 235 0.16 1.12 -8.75
N LEU A 236 -0.42 0.31 -9.64
CA LEU A 236 0.14 0.09 -10.97
C LEU A 236 0.08 1.37 -11.80
N TYR A 237 -1.04 2.08 -11.78
CA TYR A 237 -1.13 3.41 -12.40
C TYR A 237 -0.11 4.38 -11.81
N ALA A 238 0.09 4.39 -10.49
CA ALA A 238 1.10 5.23 -9.85
C ALA A 238 2.54 4.85 -10.27
N ASN A 239 2.83 3.55 -10.38
CA ASN A 239 4.12 3.03 -10.79
C ASN A 239 4.49 3.43 -12.23
N HIS A 240 3.49 3.65 -13.09
CA HIS A 240 3.70 4.18 -14.45
C HIS A 240 4.06 5.67 -14.49
N ARG A 241 4.15 6.33 -13.33
CA ARG A 241 4.53 7.74 -13.17
C ARG A 241 3.68 8.64 -14.08
N PRO A 242 2.37 8.72 -13.80
CA PRO A 242 1.46 9.47 -14.64
C PRO A 242 1.87 10.94 -14.68
N GLN A 243 1.84 11.54 -15.86
CA GLN A 243 2.18 12.95 -16.06
C GLN A 243 0.95 13.86 -15.88
N ASP A 244 1.18 15.11 -15.50
CA ASP A 244 0.13 16.12 -15.40
C ASP A 244 -0.33 16.54 -16.81
N TRP A 245 -1.64 16.52 -17.04
CA TRP A 245 -2.22 16.80 -18.36
C TRP A 245 -2.03 18.26 -18.79
N ALA A 246 -2.04 19.20 -17.83
CA ALA A 246 -1.78 20.61 -18.11
C ALA A 246 -0.27 20.93 -18.11
N LYS A 247 0.56 20.06 -17.53
CA LYS A 247 2.02 20.23 -17.42
C LYS A 247 2.74 18.91 -17.73
N PRO A 248 2.84 18.53 -19.02
CA PRO A 248 3.30 17.20 -19.46
C PRO A 248 4.67 16.75 -18.92
N HIS A 249 5.55 17.67 -18.56
CA HIS A 249 6.87 17.37 -18.01
C HIS A 249 6.90 17.12 -16.49
N ARG A 250 5.75 17.12 -15.81
CA ARG A 250 5.65 16.96 -14.36
C ARG A 250 4.86 15.70 -14.00
N ASP A 251 5.43 14.86 -13.13
CA ASP A 251 4.71 13.73 -12.53
C ASP A 251 3.56 14.25 -11.64
N ILE A 252 2.36 13.69 -11.82
CA ILE A 252 1.19 14.13 -11.06
C ILE A 252 1.29 13.74 -9.58
N LEU A 253 1.92 12.60 -9.29
CA LEU A 253 2.02 12.01 -7.96
C LEU A 253 3.19 12.55 -7.13
N SER A 254 3.60 13.80 -7.35
CA SER A 254 4.58 14.47 -6.48
C SER A 254 4.12 14.49 -5.00
N ASP A 255 5.07 14.56 -4.06
CA ASP A 255 4.88 14.33 -2.60
C ASP A 255 3.73 15.14 -1.94
N VAL A 256 3.31 16.24 -2.58
CA VAL A 256 2.31 17.19 -2.09
C VAL A 256 0.86 16.77 -2.42
N TYR A 257 0.64 15.87 -3.38
CA TYR A 257 -0.68 15.69 -4.00
C TYR A 257 -1.47 14.45 -3.51
N TYR A 258 -0.85 13.57 -2.72
CA TYR A 258 -1.39 12.23 -2.49
C TYR A 258 -2.28 12.08 -1.24
N LEU A 259 -3.59 12.31 -1.38
CA LEU A 259 -4.58 12.05 -0.32
C LEU A 259 -5.68 11.09 -0.82
N LEU A 260 -5.40 9.78 -0.82
CA LEU A 260 -6.46 8.78 -0.93
C LEU A 260 -7.27 8.74 0.36
N THR A 261 -8.54 9.10 0.31
CA THR A 261 -9.48 8.98 1.44
C THR A 261 -10.71 8.20 0.99
N ASP A 262 -11.75 8.08 1.82
CA ASP A 262 -13.04 7.52 1.37
C ASP A 262 -13.66 8.35 0.22
N LYS A 263 -13.22 9.61 0.05
CA LYS A 263 -13.57 10.50 -1.08
C LYS A 263 -12.28 11.00 -1.73
N PRO A 264 -11.61 10.19 -2.57
CA PRO A 264 -10.34 10.57 -3.16
C PRO A 264 -10.55 11.59 -4.29
N ASN A 265 -9.53 12.41 -4.56
CA ASN A 265 -9.49 13.27 -5.74
C ASN A 265 -9.06 12.47 -6.98
N LEU A 266 -9.86 11.47 -7.36
CA LEU A 266 -9.70 10.67 -8.57
C LEU A 266 -10.69 11.17 -9.62
N HIS A 267 -10.22 11.34 -10.86
CA HIS A 267 -11.06 11.85 -11.95
C HIS A 267 -11.63 10.69 -12.75
N HIS A 268 -12.93 10.77 -13.08
CA HIS A 268 -13.55 9.87 -14.05
C HIS A 268 -13.33 10.44 -15.45
N ILE A 269 -12.56 9.77 -16.30
CA ILE A 269 -12.23 10.20 -17.67
C ILE A 269 -13.52 10.46 -18.46
N PHE A 270 -14.49 9.56 -18.34
CA PHE A 270 -15.88 9.81 -18.74
C PHE A 270 -16.66 10.20 -17.48
N PRO A 271 -16.99 11.49 -17.28
CA PRO A 271 -17.63 11.91 -16.03
C PRO A 271 -19.02 11.30 -15.83
N VAL A 272 -19.38 11.10 -14.56
CA VAL A 272 -20.65 10.46 -14.17
C VAL A 272 -21.86 11.18 -14.75
N ASN A 273 -21.89 12.51 -14.71
CA ASN A 273 -23.02 13.29 -15.24
C ASN A 273 -23.12 13.17 -16.76
N PHE A 274 -21.98 13.16 -17.45
CA PHE A 274 -21.92 12.96 -18.90
C PHE A 274 -22.48 11.60 -19.30
N ILE A 275 -22.08 10.51 -18.62
CA ILE A 275 -22.60 9.16 -18.89
C ILE A 275 -24.12 9.09 -18.67
N LYS A 276 -24.62 9.70 -17.58
CA LYS A 276 -26.07 9.74 -17.28
C LYS A 276 -26.89 10.47 -18.33
N GLN A 277 -26.36 11.55 -18.91
CA GLN A 277 -27.07 12.34 -19.91
C GLN A 277 -27.01 11.71 -21.30
N SER A 278 -25.87 11.12 -21.65
CA SER A 278 -25.64 10.54 -22.98
C SER A 278 -26.21 9.12 -23.13
N GLY A 279 -26.34 8.36 -22.04
CA GLY A 279 -26.86 7.00 -22.07
C GLY A 279 -25.92 5.95 -22.67
N ILE A 280 -24.64 6.30 -22.90
CA ILE A 280 -23.65 5.45 -23.58
C ILE A 280 -23.18 4.24 -22.77
N ALA A 281 -23.53 4.14 -21.49
CA ALA A 281 -23.06 3.09 -20.60
C ALA A 281 -23.89 2.92 -19.33
N SER A 282 -23.69 1.79 -18.65
CA SER A 282 -24.25 1.53 -17.33
C SER A 282 -23.48 2.24 -16.21
N GLN A 283 -24.12 2.43 -15.06
CA GLN A 283 -23.45 2.97 -13.86
C GLN A 283 -22.28 2.08 -13.38
N ILE A 284 -22.35 0.76 -13.62
CA ILE A 284 -21.27 -0.18 -13.26
C ILE A 284 -19.99 0.10 -14.05
N GLU A 285 -20.12 0.39 -15.34
CA GLU A 285 -18.99 0.77 -16.20
C GLU A 285 -18.44 2.14 -15.82
N CYS A 286 -19.33 3.06 -15.45
CA CYS A 286 -18.96 4.39 -14.98
C CYS A 286 -18.02 4.36 -13.77
N ASP A 287 -18.36 3.57 -12.74
CA ASP A 287 -17.59 3.47 -11.49
C ASP A 287 -16.35 2.56 -11.61
N SER A 288 -16.09 2.02 -12.81
CA SER A 288 -14.93 1.17 -13.05
C SER A 288 -13.63 1.93 -12.82
N LEU A 289 -12.63 1.29 -12.20
CA LEU A 289 -11.27 1.84 -12.08
C LEU A 289 -10.59 2.03 -13.45
N MET A 290 -11.10 1.38 -14.50
CA MET A 290 -10.66 1.61 -15.86
C MET A 290 -11.14 2.96 -16.40
N ASN A 291 -12.11 3.62 -15.75
CA ASN A 291 -12.53 4.98 -16.05
C ASN A 291 -11.79 6.02 -15.19
N ILE A 292 -10.81 5.64 -14.37
CA ILE A 292 -10.18 6.57 -13.40
C ILE A 292 -8.79 7.03 -13.84
N ALA A 293 -8.51 8.33 -13.71
CA ALA A 293 -7.18 8.92 -13.91
C ALA A 293 -6.74 9.75 -12.70
N TYR A 294 -5.42 9.88 -12.54
CA TYR A 294 -4.83 10.83 -11.62
C TYR A 294 -4.77 12.21 -12.27
N LEU A 295 -5.41 13.21 -11.67
CA LEU A 295 -5.30 14.60 -12.13
C LEU A 295 -4.97 15.49 -10.95
N SER A 296 -4.36 16.66 -11.21
CA SER A 296 -4.17 17.68 -10.18
C SER A 296 -5.52 18.21 -9.73
N GLN A 297 -5.61 18.75 -8.52
CA GLN A 297 -6.90 19.23 -8.01
C GLN A 297 -7.40 20.38 -8.86
N ILE A 298 -6.48 21.21 -9.36
CA ILE A 298 -6.77 22.33 -10.26
C ILE A 298 -7.32 21.79 -11.58
N THR A 299 -6.62 20.84 -12.22
CA THR A 299 -7.03 20.23 -13.49
C THR A 299 -8.38 19.52 -13.34
N ASN A 300 -8.57 18.77 -12.26
CA ASN A 300 -9.83 18.06 -11.98
C ASN A 300 -11.00 19.05 -11.82
N LEU A 301 -10.80 20.18 -11.14
CA LEU A 301 -11.83 21.22 -11.00
C LEU A 301 -12.11 21.95 -12.33
N GLN A 302 -11.09 22.14 -13.17
CA GLN A 302 -11.24 22.77 -14.49
C GLN A 302 -12.02 21.89 -15.47
N ILE A 303 -11.76 20.58 -15.46
CA ILE A 303 -12.48 19.61 -16.28
C ILE A 303 -13.91 19.42 -15.75
N SER A 304 -14.10 19.33 -14.43
CA SER A 304 -15.40 19.10 -13.79
C SER A 304 -16.12 17.88 -14.38
N ASP A 305 -17.27 18.08 -14.99
CA ASP A 305 -18.14 17.09 -15.59
C ASP A 305 -18.33 17.28 -17.10
N LYS A 306 -17.42 18.05 -17.73
CA LYS A 306 -17.40 18.27 -19.18
C LYS A 306 -17.28 16.94 -19.93
N ASN A 307 -17.83 16.91 -21.15
CA ASN A 307 -17.65 15.80 -22.08
C ASN A 307 -16.14 15.58 -22.37
N PRO A 308 -15.63 14.34 -22.30
CA PRO A 308 -14.25 14.02 -22.66
C PRO A 308 -13.83 14.51 -24.03
N LEU A 309 -14.71 14.47 -25.02
CA LEU A 309 -14.34 14.95 -26.35
C LEU A 309 -14.08 16.46 -26.38
N ASP A 310 -14.76 17.22 -25.51
CA ASP A 310 -14.64 18.68 -25.44
C ASP A 310 -13.44 19.10 -24.61
N TYR A 311 -13.30 18.57 -23.39
CA TYR A 311 -12.20 19.01 -22.53
C TYR A 311 -10.84 18.53 -23.07
N LEU A 312 -10.77 17.40 -23.80
CA LEU A 312 -9.49 16.93 -24.35
C LEU A 312 -8.92 17.90 -25.41
N LYS A 313 -9.78 18.61 -26.15
CA LYS A 313 -9.38 19.64 -27.12
C LYS A 313 -8.67 20.82 -26.44
N GLU A 314 -8.96 21.08 -25.15
CA GLU A 314 -8.26 22.11 -24.36
C GLU A 314 -6.79 21.73 -24.07
N TYR A 315 -6.42 20.47 -24.27
CA TYR A 315 -5.07 19.92 -24.07
C TYR A 315 -4.46 19.38 -25.37
N ASP A 316 -4.93 19.80 -26.55
CA ASP A 316 -4.47 19.33 -27.88
C ASP A 316 -3.03 19.79 -28.21
N ASP A 317 -2.10 19.32 -27.40
CA ASP A 317 -0.66 19.44 -27.53
C ASP A 317 -0.10 18.09 -28.05
N PRO A 318 0.92 18.08 -28.93
CA PRO A 318 1.54 16.84 -29.42
C PRO A 318 2.02 15.90 -28.31
N THR A 319 2.25 16.40 -27.09
CA THR A 319 2.65 15.61 -25.93
C THR A 319 1.49 14.92 -25.22
N LEU A 320 0.23 15.27 -25.48
CA LEU A 320 -0.94 14.69 -24.81
C LEU A 320 -1.00 13.18 -24.98
N GLU A 321 -0.67 12.67 -26.17
CA GLU A 321 -0.64 11.22 -26.41
C GLU A 321 0.35 10.51 -25.47
N ALA A 322 1.55 11.09 -25.30
CA ALA A 322 2.55 10.57 -24.37
C ALA A 322 2.07 10.66 -22.91
N VAL A 323 1.37 11.75 -22.54
CA VAL A 323 0.74 11.88 -21.24
C VAL A 323 -0.29 10.78 -21.03
N LEU A 324 -1.24 10.56 -21.95
CA LEU A 324 -2.24 9.50 -21.81
C LEU A 324 -1.61 8.11 -21.68
N ARG A 325 -0.55 7.82 -22.46
CA ARG A 325 0.21 6.57 -22.35
C ARG A 325 0.85 6.40 -20.96
N SER A 326 1.32 7.47 -20.32
CA SER A 326 1.84 7.43 -18.94
C SER A 326 0.77 7.07 -17.88
N HIS A 327 -0.52 7.24 -18.21
CA HIS A 327 -1.65 6.83 -17.36
C HIS A 327 -2.22 5.45 -17.72
N LEU A 328 -1.60 4.76 -18.69
CA LEU A 328 -2.19 3.60 -19.35
C LEU A 328 -3.59 3.92 -19.90
N ILE A 329 -3.78 5.10 -20.50
CA ILE A 329 -5.05 5.48 -21.15
C ILE A 329 -4.95 5.17 -22.65
N PRO A 330 -5.92 4.45 -23.22
CA PRO A 330 -5.96 4.20 -24.66
C PRO A 330 -6.08 5.48 -25.47
N THR A 331 -5.33 5.57 -26.57
CA THR A 331 -5.30 6.75 -27.44
C THR A 331 -6.50 6.86 -28.37
N THR A 332 -7.37 5.82 -28.42
CA THR A 332 -8.63 5.81 -29.19
C THR A 332 -9.53 7.01 -28.84
N ILE A 333 -9.47 7.49 -27.59
CA ILE A 333 -10.24 8.66 -27.14
C ILE A 333 -9.82 9.96 -27.85
N LEU A 334 -8.56 10.05 -28.31
CA LEU A 334 -8.09 11.18 -29.11
C LEU A 334 -8.66 11.14 -30.53
N GLU A 335 -8.83 9.95 -31.10
CA GLU A 335 -9.46 9.78 -32.42
C GLU A 335 -10.93 10.20 -32.36
N TRP A 336 -11.66 9.78 -31.32
CA TRP A 336 -13.04 10.21 -31.08
C TRP A 336 -13.15 11.71 -30.86
N SER A 337 -12.21 12.31 -30.12
CA SER A 337 -12.19 13.77 -29.89
C SER A 337 -11.96 14.55 -31.18
N LYS A 338 -11.05 14.09 -32.05
CA LYS A 338 -10.80 14.70 -33.37
C LYS A 338 -11.98 14.53 -34.34
N ALA A 339 -12.67 13.41 -34.28
CA ALA A 339 -13.85 13.13 -35.10
C ALA A 339 -15.14 13.79 -34.56
N ASP A 340 -15.08 14.35 -33.35
CA ASP A 340 -16.24 14.91 -32.62
C ASP A 340 -17.42 13.93 -32.50
N ALA A 341 -17.10 12.64 -32.36
CA ALA A 341 -18.09 11.57 -32.38
C ALA A 341 -17.68 10.41 -31.45
N LEU A 342 -18.60 9.99 -30.58
CA LEU A 342 -18.45 8.79 -29.75
C LEU A 342 -19.18 7.61 -30.39
N PRO A 343 -18.58 6.41 -30.40
CA PRO A 343 -19.32 5.17 -30.62
C PRO A 343 -20.44 4.97 -29.59
N GLU A 344 -21.49 4.23 -29.95
CA GLU A 344 -22.62 3.93 -29.06
C GLU A 344 -22.17 3.25 -27.76
N ASN A 345 -21.16 2.38 -27.84
CA ASN A 345 -20.55 1.64 -26.74
C ASN A 345 -19.14 2.18 -26.38
N ALA A 346 -18.91 3.49 -26.54
CA ALA A 346 -17.59 4.10 -26.36
C ALA A 346 -16.92 3.77 -25.02
N LEU A 347 -17.67 3.83 -23.90
CA LEU A 347 -17.07 3.53 -22.59
C LEU A 347 -16.66 2.07 -22.48
N SER A 348 -17.47 1.14 -22.99
CA SER A 348 -17.15 -0.30 -22.98
C SER A 348 -15.90 -0.58 -23.82
N ILE A 349 -15.78 0.02 -25.02
CA ILE A 349 -14.59 -0.08 -25.87
C ILE A 349 -13.36 0.46 -25.12
N PHE A 350 -13.48 1.66 -24.56
CA PHE A 350 -12.41 2.32 -23.81
C PHE A 350 -11.94 1.47 -22.62
N ILE A 351 -12.88 0.92 -21.84
CA ILE A 351 -12.57 0.04 -20.71
C ILE A 351 -11.84 -1.21 -21.19
N GLU A 352 -12.29 -1.87 -22.25
CA GLU A 352 -11.64 -3.08 -22.76
C GLU A 352 -10.21 -2.83 -23.23
N GLU A 353 -9.99 -1.75 -24.00
CA GLU A 353 -8.65 -1.36 -24.43
C GLU A 353 -7.75 -1.04 -23.24
N ARG A 354 -8.29 -0.34 -22.24
CA ARG A 354 -7.52 -0.01 -21.04
C ARG A 354 -7.14 -1.23 -20.21
N ILE A 355 -8.04 -2.20 -20.09
CA ILE A 355 -7.74 -3.48 -19.43
C ILE A 355 -6.59 -4.18 -20.15
N ASN A 356 -6.57 -4.17 -21.49
CA ASN A 356 -5.49 -4.79 -22.25
C ASN A 356 -4.14 -4.10 -21.96
N LEU A 357 -4.09 -2.76 -21.93
CA LEU A 357 -2.88 -2.01 -21.56
C LEU A 357 -2.42 -2.33 -20.13
N LEU A 358 -3.36 -2.43 -19.19
CA LEU A 358 -3.07 -2.80 -17.80
C LEU A 358 -2.49 -4.22 -17.71
N LEU A 359 -3.10 -5.18 -18.40
CA LEU A 359 -2.66 -6.57 -18.41
C LEU A 359 -1.30 -6.73 -19.08
N GLU A 360 -1.04 -6.00 -20.17
CA GLU A 360 0.27 -5.95 -20.81
C GLU A 360 1.33 -5.42 -19.83
N ALA A 361 1.07 -4.27 -19.21
CA ALA A 361 1.95 -3.68 -18.20
C ALA A 361 2.22 -4.64 -17.04
N LEU A 362 1.19 -5.34 -16.55
CA LEU A 362 1.33 -6.34 -15.49
C LEU A 362 2.13 -7.58 -15.95
N SER A 363 1.91 -8.06 -17.18
CA SER A 363 2.64 -9.22 -17.72
C SER A 363 4.15 -8.95 -17.82
N LEU A 364 4.55 -7.73 -18.23
CA LEU A 364 5.95 -7.31 -18.26
C LEU A 364 6.58 -7.30 -16.86
N LYS A 365 5.82 -6.91 -15.84
CA LYS A 365 6.27 -6.94 -14.43
C LYS A 365 6.45 -8.37 -13.90
N LEU A 366 5.81 -9.36 -14.54
CA LEU A 366 5.83 -10.77 -14.16
C LEU A 366 6.60 -11.64 -15.17
N GLU A 367 7.52 -11.04 -15.94
CA GLU A 367 8.32 -11.76 -16.93
C GLU A 367 8.98 -13.03 -16.35
N GLY A 368 8.87 -14.14 -17.09
CA GLY A 368 9.37 -15.46 -16.68
C GLY A 368 8.40 -16.25 -15.80
N ILE A 369 7.19 -15.75 -15.55
CA ILE A 369 6.09 -16.48 -14.91
C ILE A 369 5.04 -16.77 -15.98
N GLU A 370 4.51 -17.99 -16.01
CA GLU A 370 3.37 -18.33 -16.88
C GLU A 370 2.17 -17.43 -16.54
N PHE A 371 1.77 -16.57 -17.48
CA PHE A 371 0.74 -15.54 -17.28
C PHE A 371 -0.50 -15.88 -18.11
N ASN A 372 -1.60 -16.22 -17.43
CA ASN A 372 -2.84 -16.65 -18.06
C ASN A 372 -3.97 -15.67 -17.74
N VAL A 373 -4.61 -15.16 -18.80
CA VAL A 373 -5.78 -14.28 -18.71
C VAL A 373 -6.99 -15.08 -19.16
N PHE A 374 -8.01 -15.13 -18.31
CA PHE A 374 -9.31 -15.70 -18.64
C PHE A 374 -10.43 -14.68 -18.39
N ASP A 375 -11.62 -14.90 -18.94
CA ASP A 375 -12.76 -13.98 -18.78
C ASP A 375 -14.02 -14.75 -18.37
N MET A 376 -14.39 -14.69 -17.09
CA MET A 376 -15.61 -15.35 -16.59
C MET A 376 -16.88 -14.54 -16.84
N GLY A 377 -16.77 -13.32 -17.37
CA GLY A 377 -17.92 -12.46 -17.70
C GLY A 377 -18.66 -12.91 -18.97
N ASN A 378 -17.99 -13.66 -19.84
CA ASN A 378 -18.52 -14.17 -21.11
C ASN A 378 -19.03 -15.62 -21.03
N ARG A 379 -19.47 -16.10 -19.86
CA ARG A 379 -20.28 -17.33 -19.80
C ARG A 379 -21.67 -17.04 -20.39
N THR A 380 -21.75 -16.91 -21.71
CA THR A 380 -22.95 -17.28 -22.45
C THR A 380 -23.17 -18.76 -22.17
N ASN A 381 -24.30 -19.07 -21.51
CA ASN A 381 -24.81 -20.41 -21.23
C ASN A 381 -24.32 -21.47 -22.24
N THR A 382 -23.55 -22.45 -21.76
CA THR A 382 -23.65 -23.82 -22.28
C THR A 382 -24.79 -24.52 -21.59
#